data_AF-A0A538HH11-F1
#
_entry.id   AF-A0A538HH11-F1
#
_cell.length_a   1.000
_cell.length_b   1.000
_cell.length_c   1.000
_cell.angle_alpha   90.00
_cell.angle_beta   90.00
_cell.angle_gamma   90.00
#
_symmetry.space_group_name_H-M   'P 1'
#
loop_
_entity.id
_entity.type
_entity.pdbx_description
1 polymer ?
#
loop_
_entity_poly.entity_id
_entity_poly.type
_entity_poly.pdbx_seq_one_letter_code
_entity_poly.pdbx_strand_id
1 'polypeptide(L)'
;MVLMLSGLAVGWTVHTGLGALFAGVALLLLFAFAMAWIGVWLGLNVPTVEVAQQVVFIVLFPITFVSNVFVPPQSLPSFLQPIAEWNPTSTLTGALRQLWGNPNPYASTSFPAENPVLVTLAWVVVIIAIFGPLGVRRYRSMSR
;
A
#
# COMPACT_ATOMS: atom_id res chain seq x y z
N MET A 1 11.40 7.54 -5.20
CA MET A 1 12.06 8.83 -5.48
C MET A 1 12.35 9.02 -6.96
N VAL A 2 13.01 8.08 -7.65
CA VAL A 2 13.22 8.14 -9.12
C VAL A 2 11.92 8.47 -9.87
N LEU A 3 10.84 7.74 -9.61
CA LEU A 3 9.54 7.99 -10.26
C LEU A 3 8.94 9.37 -9.96
N MET A 4 9.17 9.94 -8.77
CA MET A 4 8.69 11.28 -8.44
C MET A 4 9.49 12.35 -9.19
N LEU A 5 10.81 12.17 -9.31
CA LEU A 5 11.68 13.06 -10.08
C LEU A 5 11.36 13.00 -11.58
N SER A 6 11.14 11.78 -12.11
CA SER A 6 10.68 11.59 -13.48
C SER A 6 9.31 12.22 -13.72
N GLY A 7 8.36 12.06 -12.79
CA GLY A 7 7.05 12.73 -12.86
C GLY A 7 7.20 14.25 -12.90
N LEU A 8 8.01 14.83 -12.01
CA LEU A 8 8.29 16.26 -11.98
C LEU A 8 8.87 16.75 -13.32
N ALA A 9 9.78 15.98 -13.91
CA ALA A 9 10.38 16.30 -15.21
C ALA A 9 9.36 16.29 -16.37
N VAL A 10 8.31 15.45 -16.28
CA VAL A 10 7.22 15.38 -17.27
C VAL A 10 6.07 16.36 -16.94
N GLY A 11 6.21 17.16 -15.88
CA GLY A 11 5.27 18.22 -15.52
C GLY A 11 4.24 17.84 -14.44
N TRP A 12 4.40 16.71 -13.75
CA TRP A 12 3.62 16.41 -12.55
C TRP A 12 4.01 17.39 -11.43
N THR A 13 3.02 17.97 -10.76
CA THR A 13 3.25 18.90 -9.63
C THR A 13 2.37 18.56 -8.43
N VAL A 14 2.79 19.00 -7.25
CA VAL A 14 1.98 18.91 -6.02
C VAL A 14 1.20 20.21 -5.86
N HIS A 15 -0.12 20.13 -5.94
CA HIS A 15 -1.01 21.30 -6.00
C HIS A 15 -1.40 21.84 -4.61
N THR A 16 -1.00 21.14 -3.55
CA THR A 16 -1.41 21.37 -2.15
C THR A 16 -0.29 21.94 -1.27
N GLY A 17 0.89 22.21 -1.86
CA GLY A 17 2.05 22.80 -1.17
C GLY A 17 3.01 21.79 -0.54
N LEU A 18 4.12 22.31 0.02
CA LEU A 18 5.25 21.50 0.50
C LEU A 18 4.92 20.62 1.71
N GLY A 19 4.08 21.09 2.63
CA GLY A 19 3.68 20.31 3.80
C GLY A 19 2.99 18.99 3.41
N ALA A 20 2.09 19.07 2.43
CA ALA A 20 1.36 17.91 1.93
C ALA A 20 2.25 16.99 1.07
N LEU A 21 3.25 17.56 0.38
CA LEU A 21 4.32 16.78 -0.26
C LEU A 21 5.04 15.88 0.75
N PHE A 22 5.55 16.47 1.85
CA PHE A 22 6.24 15.70 2.89
C PHE A 22 5.33 14.71 3.60
N ALA A 23 4.07 15.08 3.87
CA ALA A 23 3.10 14.16 4.45
C ALA A 23 2.86 12.93 3.56
N GLY A 24 2.71 13.11 2.24
CA GLY A 24 2.55 12.00 1.29
C GLY A 24 3.81 11.12 1.22
N VAL A 25 5.00 11.72 1.21
CA VAL A 25 6.26 10.96 1.25
C VAL A 25 6.42 10.19 2.56
N ALA A 26 6.10 10.81 3.70
CA ALA A 26 6.14 10.15 5.00
C ALA A 26 5.15 8.98 5.07
N LEU A 27 3.93 9.15 4.55
CA LEU A 27 2.94 8.08 4.46
C LEU A 27 3.43 6.92 3.58
N LEU A 28 4.05 7.21 2.44
CA LEU A 28 4.68 6.20 1.57
C LEU A 28 5.77 5.40 2.30
N LEU A 29 6.66 6.10 3.00
CA LEU A 29 7.74 5.45 3.75
C LEU A 29 7.21 4.61 4.91
N LEU A 30 6.20 5.12 5.62
CA LEU A 30 5.55 4.41 6.71
C LEU A 30 4.83 3.15 6.21
N PHE A 31 4.16 3.24 5.06
CA PHE A 31 3.53 2.09 4.41
C PHE A 31 4.58 1.07 3.95
N ALA A 32 5.67 1.52 3.31
CA ALA A 32 6.77 0.64 2.92
C ALA A 32 7.40 -0.06 4.13
N PHE A 33 7.55 0.64 5.25
CA PHE A 33 8.02 0.07 6.51
C PHE A 33 7.05 -0.99 7.05
N ALA A 34 5.74 -0.76 7.02
CA ALA A 34 4.75 -1.75 7.40
C ALA A 34 4.86 -3.02 6.52
N MET A 35 4.93 -2.85 5.19
CA MET A 35 5.10 -3.96 4.25
C MET A 35 6.40 -4.74 4.47
N ALA A 36 7.47 -4.08 4.91
CA ALA A 36 8.74 -4.74 5.23
C ALA A 36 8.58 -5.79 6.33
N TRP A 37 7.69 -5.59 7.31
CA TRP A 37 7.41 -6.60 8.34
C TRP A 37 6.79 -7.88 7.80
N ILE A 38 5.96 -7.77 6.75
CA ILE A 38 5.44 -8.95 6.03
C ILE A 38 6.62 -9.70 5.40
N GLY A 39 7.52 -8.98 4.73
CA GLY A 39 8.72 -9.57 4.12
C GLY A 39 9.66 -10.23 5.13
N VAL A 40 9.89 -9.59 6.28
CA VAL A 40 10.67 -10.17 7.38
C VAL A 40 10.04 -11.45 7.89
N TRP A 41 8.73 -11.45 8.15
CA TRP A 41 8.04 -12.65 8.61
C TRP A 41 8.07 -13.76 7.56
N LEU A 42 7.80 -13.47 6.28
CA LEU A 42 7.88 -14.46 5.21
C LEU A 42 9.30 -15.02 5.07
N GLY A 43 10.33 -14.17 5.04
CA GLY A 43 11.73 -14.57 4.91
C GLY A 43 12.23 -15.48 6.03
N LEU A 44 11.66 -15.38 7.24
CA LEU A 44 11.97 -16.26 8.36
C LEU A 44 11.19 -17.59 8.34
N ASN A 45 10.15 -17.71 7.52
CA ASN A 45 9.31 -18.91 7.45
C ASN A 45 9.49 -19.73 6.17
N VAL A 46 9.95 -19.11 5.08
CA VAL A 46 10.20 -19.82 3.81
C VAL A 46 11.59 -20.47 3.81
N PRO A 47 11.73 -21.66 3.20
CA PRO A 47 12.98 -22.42 3.21
C PRO A 47 14.06 -21.85 2.29
N THR A 48 13.68 -21.13 1.23
CA THR A 48 14.61 -20.55 0.25
C THR A 48 14.14 -19.19 -0.24
N VAL A 49 15.09 -18.39 -0.75
CA VAL A 49 14.82 -17.07 -1.34
C VAL A 49 13.88 -17.17 -2.55
N GLU A 50 13.99 -18.25 -3.32
CA GLU A 50 13.15 -18.47 -4.50
C GLU A 50 11.68 -18.71 -4.13
N VAL A 51 11.42 -19.50 -3.08
CA VAL A 51 10.07 -19.67 -2.54
C VAL A 51 9.54 -18.35 -1.98
N ALA A 52 10.40 -17.56 -1.33
CA ALA A 52 10.02 -16.22 -0.85
C ALA A 52 9.53 -15.33 -1.99
N GLN A 53 10.28 -15.28 -3.09
CA GLN A 53 9.93 -14.49 -4.27
C GLN A 53 8.61 -14.95 -4.91
N GLN A 54 8.39 -16.27 -5.03
CA GLN A 54 7.15 -16.83 -5.57
C GLN A 54 5.94 -16.50 -4.69
N VAL A 55 6.05 -16.64 -3.37
CA VAL A 55 4.97 -16.30 -2.44
C VAL A 55 4.63 -14.81 -2.53
N VAL A 56 5.65 -13.96 -2.53
CA VAL A 56 5.46 -12.51 -2.70
C VAL A 56 4.76 -12.19 -4.01
N PHE A 57 5.16 -12.83 -5.12
CA PHE A 57 4.51 -12.64 -6.41
C PHE A 57 3.05 -13.10 -6.41
N ILE A 58 2.76 -14.29 -5.91
CA ILE A 58 1.40 -14.86 -5.84
C ILE A 58 0.48 -14.00 -4.99
N VAL A 59 0.98 -13.36 -3.93
CA VAL A 59 0.19 -12.51 -3.05
C VAL A 59 0.07 -11.08 -3.59
N LEU A 60 1.17 -10.48 -4.04
CA LEU A 60 1.16 -9.11 -4.55
C LEU A 60 0.44 -9.00 -5.88
N PHE A 61 0.48 -10.02 -6.74
CA PHE A 61 -0.17 -9.95 -8.04
C PHE A 61 -1.68 -9.70 -7.92
N PRO A 62 -2.49 -10.53 -7.21
CA PRO A 62 -3.91 -10.25 -7.01
C PRO A 62 -4.17 -8.92 -6.30
N ILE A 63 -3.39 -8.59 -5.26
CA ILE A 63 -3.57 -7.35 -4.50
C ILE A 63 -3.32 -6.12 -5.39
N THR A 64 -2.29 -6.14 -6.22
CA THR A 64 -2.01 -5.02 -7.11
C THR A 64 -2.99 -4.96 -8.27
N PHE A 65 -3.38 -6.11 -8.83
CA PHE A 65 -4.29 -6.17 -9.97
C PHE A 65 -5.74 -5.76 -9.61
N VAL A 66 -6.21 -6.16 -8.42
CA VAL A 66 -7.52 -5.76 -7.87
C VAL A 66 -7.38 -4.44 -7.10
N SER A 67 -6.62 -3.50 -7.66
CA SER A 67 -6.46 -2.14 -7.11
C SER A 67 -7.00 -1.12 -8.09
N ASN A 68 -7.60 -0.05 -7.56
CA ASN A 68 -8.04 1.12 -8.32
C ASN A 68 -6.89 1.86 -9.05
N VAL A 69 -5.64 1.43 -8.88
CA VAL A 69 -4.49 1.90 -9.66
C VAL A 69 -4.57 1.41 -11.10
N PHE A 70 -4.99 0.15 -11.30
CA PHE A 70 -4.89 -0.54 -12.58
C PHE A 70 -6.26 -0.81 -13.21
N VAL A 71 -7.28 -1.04 -12.40
CA VAL A 71 -8.63 -1.36 -12.87
C VAL A 71 -9.64 -0.38 -12.27
N PRO A 72 -10.47 0.31 -13.08
CA PRO A 72 -11.56 1.12 -12.57
C PRO A 72 -12.50 0.27 -11.71
N PRO A 73 -12.76 0.63 -10.44
CA PRO A 73 -13.66 -0.14 -9.57
C PRO A 73 -15.03 -0.34 -10.21
N GLN A 74 -15.55 0.64 -10.95
CA GLN A 74 -16.86 0.57 -11.60
C GLN A 74 -16.95 -0.53 -12.68
N SER A 75 -15.81 -0.97 -13.22
CA SER A 75 -15.74 -2.07 -14.19
C SER A 75 -15.70 -3.45 -13.53
N LEU A 76 -15.52 -3.52 -12.21
CA LEU A 76 -15.50 -4.76 -11.47
C LEU A 76 -16.94 -5.25 -11.17
N PRO A 77 -17.16 -6.57 -11.14
CA PRO A 77 -18.38 -7.16 -10.58
C PRO A 77 -18.69 -6.60 -9.18
N SER A 78 -19.97 -6.48 -8.85
CA SER A 78 -20.43 -5.84 -7.60
C SER A 78 -19.81 -6.43 -6.32
N PHE A 79 -19.42 -7.70 -6.31
CA PHE A 79 -18.76 -8.33 -5.16
C PHE A 79 -17.24 -8.02 -5.06
N LEU A 80 -16.59 -7.65 -6.16
CA LEU A 80 -15.17 -7.28 -6.20
C LEU A 80 -14.95 -5.78 -5.94
N GLN A 81 -15.97 -4.94 -6.15
CA GLN A 81 -15.87 -3.49 -5.90
C GLN A 81 -15.44 -3.17 -4.46
N PRO A 82 -16.07 -3.72 -3.40
CA PRO A 82 -15.66 -3.43 -2.03
C PRO A 82 -14.24 -3.94 -1.74
N ILE A 83 -13.83 -5.06 -2.34
CA ILE A 83 -12.49 -5.62 -2.16
C ILE A 83 -11.44 -4.67 -2.74
N ALA A 84 -11.69 -4.14 -3.94
CA ALA A 84 -10.80 -3.17 -4.57
C ALA A 84 -10.76 -1.85 -3.79
N GLU A 85 -11.87 -1.39 -3.21
CA GLU A 85 -11.90 -0.15 -2.44
C GLU A 85 -11.16 -0.25 -1.10
N TRP A 86 -11.29 -1.38 -0.40
CA TRP A 86 -10.60 -1.63 0.87
C TRP A 86 -9.14 -2.07 0.71
N ASN A 87 -8.69 -2.31 -0.53
CA ASN A 87 -7.35 -2.74 -0.82
C ASN A 87 -6.31 -1.72 -0.31
N PRO A 88 -5.28 -2.14 0.45
CA PRO A 88 -4.28 -1.23 1.02
C PRO A 88 -3.53 -0.42 -0.04
N THR A 89 -3.34 -0.98 -1.24
CA THR A 89 -2.74 -0.29 -2.39
C THR A 89 -3.67 0.79 -2.95
N SER A 90 -4.97 0.50 -2.98
CA SER A 90 -5.99 1.44 -3.46
C SER A 90 -6.18 2.61 -2.51
N THR A 91 -6.22 2.35 -1.21
CA THR A 91 -6.33 3.40 -0.19
C THR A 91 -5.07 4.25 -0.15
N LEU A 92 -3.88 3.65 -0.27
CA LEU A 92 -2.61 4.40 -0.35
C LEU A 92 -2.60 5.31 -1.58
N THR A 93 -3.04 4.81 -2.73
CA THR A 93 -3.10 5.61 -3.97
C THR A 93 -4.08 6.76 -3.85
N GLY A 94 -5.28 6.50 -3.31
CA GLY A 94 -6.25 7.54 -2.99
C GLY A 94 -5.69 8.60 -2.05
N ALA A 95 -4.97 8.18 -1.01
CA ALA A 95 -4.37 9.05 -0.01
C ALA A 95 -3.32 9.98 -0.63
N LEU A 96 -2.46 9.45 -1.51
CA LEU A 96 -1.43 10.25 -2.18
C LEU A 96 -2.03 11.21 -3.20
N ARG A 97 -3.08 10.80 -3.92
CA ARG A 97 -3.83 11.70 -4.81
C ARG A 97 -4.44 12.86 -4.02
N GLN A 98 -5.11 12.54 -2.90
CA GLN A 98 -5.70 13.54 -2.01
C GLN A 98 -4.64 14.48 -1.43
N LEU A 99 -3.56 13.94 -0.85
CA LEU A 99 -2.49 14.74 -0.24
C LEU A 99 -1.78 15.62 -1.27
N TRP A 100 -1.60 15.17 -2.50
CA TRP A 100 -0.90 15.95 -3.53
C TRP A 100 -1.83 16.78 -4.43
N GLY A 101 -3.14 16.77 -4.16
CA GLY A 101 -4.14 17.51 -4.93
C GLY A 101 -4.31 17.02 -6.38
N ASN A 102 -4.04 15.74 -6.62
CA ASN A 102 -4.18 15.15 -7.94
C ASN A 102 -5.60 14.60 -8.15
N PRO A 103 -6.15 14.67 -9.37
CA PRO A 103 -7.49 14.14 -9.67
C PRO A 103 -7.61 12.66 -9.29
N ASN A 104 -8.76 12.29 -8.70
CA ASN A 104 -9.12 10.91 -8.48
C ASN A 104 -10.20 10.48 -9.49
N PRO A 105 -9.82 9.80 -10.60
CA PRO A 105 -10.77 9.39 -11.64
C PRO A 105 -11.77 8.32 -11.17
N TYR A 106 -11.55 7.73 -9.99
CA TYR A 106 -12.33 6.61 -9.46
C TYR A 106 -12.98 6.95 -8.11
N ALA A 107 -13.39 8.21 -7.93
CA ALA A 107 -14.11 8.61 -6.73
C ALA A 107 -15.38 7.74 -6.57
N SER A 108 -15.59 7.23 -5.36
CA SER A 108 -16.82 6.55 -4.93
C SER A 108 -17.25 7.10 -3.58
N THR A 109 -18.49 6.83 -3.18
CA THR A 109 -19.06 7.25 -1.88
C THR A 109 -18.79 6.24 -0.78
N SER A 110 -17.80 5.35 -0.96
CA SER A 110 -17.45 4.38 0.06
C SER A 110 -16.49 4.98 1.08
N PHE A 111 -16.56 4.48 2.32
CA PHE A 111 -15.75 4.99 3.41
C PHE A 111 -14.22 5.02 3.09
N PRO A 112 -13.61 3.99 2.48
CA PRO A 112 -12.20 4.03 2.09
C PRO A 112 -11.87 5.05 1.00
N ALA A 113 -12.80 5.33 0.09
CA ALA A 113 -12.62 6.32 -0.96
C ALA A 113 -12.71 7.75 -0.43
N GLU A 114 -13.57 7.99 0.56
CA GLU A 114 -13.71 9.29 1.24
C GLU A 114 -12.61 9.55 2.27
N ASN A 115 -12.11 8.51 2.94
CA ASN A 115 -11.11 8.61 4.02
C ASN A 115 -9.83 7.82 3.72
N PRO A 116 -9.19 7.98 2.54
CA PRO A 116 -8.14 7.07 2.12
C PRO A 116 -6.86 7.20 2.97
N VAL A 117 -6.55 8.39 3.49
CA VAL A 117 -5.42 8.60 4.41
C VAL A 117 -5.62 7.82 5.71
N LEU A 118 -6.82 7.92 6.30
CA LEU A 118 -7.17 7.24 7.55
C LEU A 118 -7.12 5.73 7.38
N VAL A 119 -7.74 5.20 6.31
CA VAL A 119 -7.75 3.76 6.06
C VAL A 119 -6.34 3.23 5.76
N THR A 120 -5.50 4.01 5.08
CA THR A 120 -4.09 3.64 4.87
C THR A 120 -3.32 3.57 6.19
N LEU A 121 -3.52 4.52 7.10
CA LEU A 121 -2.92 4.47 8.44
C LEU A 121 -3.43 3.29 9.25
N ALA A 122 -4.72 2.97 9.15
CA ALA A 122 -5.28 1.78 9.78
C ALA A 122 -4.60 0.49 9.26
N TRP A 123 -4.40 0.38 7.94
CA TRP A 123 -3.64 -0.72 7.34
C TRP A 123 -2.21 -0.82 7.86
N VAL A 124 -1.49 0.30 7.94
CA VAL A 124 -0.14 0.36 8.54
C VAL A 124 -0.15 -0.22 9.95
N VAL A 125 -1.06 0.23 10.79
CA VAL A 125 -1.17 -0.23 12.18
C VAL A 125 -1.47 -1.72 12.25
N VAL A 126 -2.45 -2.20 11.47
CA VAL A 126 -2.83 -3.62 11.42
C VAL A 126 -1.66 -4.50 10.98
N ILE A 127 -0.96 -4.12 9.90
CA ILE A 127 0.17 -4.89 9.38
C ILE A 127 1.29 -4.97 10.43
N ILE A 128 1.68 -3.84 11.03
CA ILE A 128 2.75 -3.82 12.03
C ILE A 128 2.34 -4.61 13.28
N ALA A 129 1.10 -4.43 13.76
CA ALA A 129 0.60 -5.12 14.94
C ALA A 129 0.53 -6.65 14.78
N ILE A 130 0.33 -7.14 13.55
CA ILE A 130 0.30 -8.57 13.25
C ILE A 130 1.71 -9.09 12.96
N PHE A 131 2.37 -8.56 11.93
CA PHE A 131 3.62 -9.12 11.41
C PHE A 131 4.85 -8.72 12.22
N GLY A 132 4.80 -7.58 12.92
CA GLY A 132 5.86 -7.16 13.84
C GLY A 132 6.12 -8.19 14.94
N PRO A 133 5.12 -8.51 15.78
CA PRO A 133 5.26 -9.53 16.81
C PRO A 133 5.57 -10.92 16.25
N LEU A 134 4.95 -11.31 15.13
CA LEU A 134 5.19 -12.62 14.51
C LEU A 134 6.64 -12.77 14.01
N GLY A 135 7.19 -11.75 13.35
CA GLY A 135 8.58 -11.73 12.91
C GLY A 135 9.55 -11.82 14.08
N VAL A 136 9.34 -11.00 15.12
CA VAL A 136 10.18 -11.02 16.33
C VAL A 136 10.11 -12.37 17.05
N ARG A 137 8.92 -12.98 17.18
CA ARG A 137 8.75 -14.30 17.80
C ARG A 137 9.49 -15.39 17.03
N ARG A 138 9.38 -15.40 15.71
CA ARG A 138 10.05 -16.40 14.85
C ARG A 138 11.57 -16.25 14.89
N TYR A 139 12.07 -15.02 14.87
CA TYR A 139 13.51 -14.76 14.99
C TYR A 139 14.07 -15.29 16.32
N ARG A 140 13.38 -15.02 17.44
CA ARG A 140 13.77 -15.51 18.78
C ARG A 140 13.73 -17.03 18.91
N SER A 141 12.86 -17.72 18.18
CA SER A 141 12.81 -19.20 18.23
C SER A 141 13.99 -19.85 17.49
N MET A 142 14.61 -19.15 16.54
CA MET A 142 15.76 -19.64 15.78
C MET A 142 17.09 -19.38 16.49
N SER A 143 17.13 -18.41 17.41
CA SER A 143 18.31 -18.09 18.20
C SER A 143 18.46 -18.94 19.47
N ARG A 144 17.56 -19.89 19.70
CA ARG A 144 17.63 -20.90 20.77
C ARG A 144 17.98 -22.24 20.15
#